data_AF-A0A662TVR6-F1
#
_entry.id   AF-A0A662TVR6-F1
#
_cell.length_a   1.000
_cell.length_b   1.000
_cell.length_c   1.000
_cell.angle_alpha   90.00
_cell.angle_beta   90.00
_cell.angle_gamma   90.00
#
_symmetry.space_group_name_H-M   'P 1'
#
loop_
_entity.id
_entity.type
_entity.pdbx_description
1 polymer ?
#
loop_
_entity_poly.entity_id
_entity_poly.type
_entity_poly.pdbx_seq_one_letter_code
_entity_poly.pdbx_strand_id
1 'polypeptide(L)'
;VGVGAADVAKNLGANINFVHVSSHTRETDKSGELRFNNERSLYYWKLMERLNPNLYPEEELLALPDDQELISELAAVTWTQLASGRKVTGKDDIKKKLGRSPDKADAVMLLMAEPVGLASVKVFAGDNPFYST
;
A
#
# COMPACT_ATOMS: atom_id res chain seq x y z
N VAL A 1 -17.47 -6.71 0.83
CA VAL A 1 -17.96 -6.60 -0.58
C VAL A 1 -17.00 -7.27 -1.59
N GLY A 2 -15.91 -7.95 -1.20
CA GLY A 2 -14.91 -8.47 -2.17
C GLY A 2 -15.11 -9.88 -2.74
N VAL A 3 -16.02 -10.70 -2.21
CA VAL A 3 -16.06 -12.15 -2.54
C VAL A 3 -16.45 -12.42 -4.00
N GLY A 4 -17.41 -11.67 -4.56
CA GLY A 4 -17.87 -11.89 -5.94
C GLY A 4 -16.91 -11.38 -7.02
N ALA A 5 -16.05 -10.39 -6.72
CA ALA A 5 -15.07 -9.90 -7.68
C ALA A 5 -13.95 -10.92 -7.93
N ALA A 6 -13.63 -11.73 -6.92
CA ALA A 6 -12.62 -12.78 -7.05
C ALA A 6 -13.07 -13.88 -8.02
N ASP A 7 -14.35 -14.28 -8.01
CA ASP A 7 -14.84 -15.33 -8.90
C ASP A 7 -14.76 -14.91 -10.38
N VAL A 8 -15.06 -13.64 -10.68
CA VAL A 8 -14.87 -13.07 -12.03
C VAL A 8 -13.40 -13.06 -12.43
N ALA A 9 -12.51 -12.61 -11.55
CA ALA A 9 -11.07 -12.58 -11.83
C ALA A 9 -10.47 -13.99 -12.03
N LYS A 10 -10.97 -15.01 -11.31
CA LYS A 10 -10.57 -16.42 -11.52
C LYS A 10 -11.01 -16.90 -12.89
N ASN A 11 -12.23 -16.56 -13.29
CA ASN A 11 -12.74 -16.92 -14.61
C ASN A 11 -11.97 -16.25 -15.76
N LEU A 12 -11.33 -15.10 -15.50
CA LEU A 12 -10.42 -14.43 -16.42
C LEU A 12 -8.98 -14.98 -16.40
N GLY A 13 -8.70 -16.00 -15.58
CA GLY A 13 -7.37 -16.61 -15.45
C GLY A 13 -6.34 -15.73 -14.72
N ALA A 14 -6.78 -14.72 -13.97
CA ALA A 14 -5.88 -13.85 -13.21
C ALA A 14 -5.35 -14.55 -11.95
N ASN A 15 -4.09 -14.28 -11.61
CA ASN A 15 -3.53 -14.65 -10.30
C ASN A 15 -4.12 -13.74 -9.23
N ILE A 16 -4.84 -14.32 -8.27
CA ILE A 16 -5.53 -13.55 -7.21
C ILE A 16 -4.85 -13.81 -5.88
N ASN A 17 -4.47 -12.73 -5.22
CA ASN A 17 -4.09 -12.73 -3.82
C ASN A 17 -5.17 -12.07 -2.97
N PHE A 18 -5.67 -12.77 -1.96
CA PHE A 18 -6.62 -12.20 -1.00
C PHE A 18 -5.85 -11.54 0.14
N VAL A 19 -6.00 -10.22 0.27
CA VAL A 19 -5.34 -9.45 1.33
C VAL A 19 -6.36 -9.09 2.40
N HIS A 20 -6.07 -9.44 3.65
CA HIS A 20 -6.91 -9.12 4.79
C HIS A 20 -6.24 -8.07 5.68
N VAL A 21 -6.32 -6.81 5.27
CA VAL A 21 -5.59 -5.68 5.88
C VAL A 21 -5.87 -5.41 7.36
N SER A 22 -6.92 -6.02 7.94
CA SER A 22 -7.23 -5.92 9.37
C SER A 22 -6.49 -6.96 10.23
N SER A 23 -5.84 -7.93 9.61
CA SER A 23 -5.02 -8.95 10.27
C SER A 23 -3.88 -8.32 11.07
N HIS A 24 -3.50 -8.98 12.16
CA HIS A 24 -2.34 -8.59 12.94
C HIS A 24 -1.06 -8.96 12.17
N THR A 25 -0.01 -8.16 12.34
CA THR A 25 1.30 -8.43 11.76
C THR A 25 2.38 -8.42 12.84
N ARG A 26 3.45 -9.19 12.62
CA ARG A 26 4.66 -9.18 13.45
C ARG A 26 5.82 -8.44 12.78
N GLU A 27 5.64 -8.01 11.54
CA GLU A 27 6.64 -7.27 10.79
C GLU A 27 6.87 -5.87 11.38
N THR A 28 8.02 -5.32 11.04
CA THR A 28 8.47 -4.01 11.47
C THR A 28 8.72 -3.11 10.27
N ASP A 29 9.03 -1.85 10.54
CA ASP A 29 9.60 -0.95 9.55
C ASP A 29 11.01 -1.40 9.12
N LYS A 30 11.61 -0.66 8.19
CA LYS A 30 12.96 -0.95 7.70
C LYS A 30 14.03 -0.93 8.80
N SER A 31 13.87 -0.10 9.84
CA SER A 31 14.83 -0.03 10.96
C SER A 31 14.74 -1.21 11.93
N GLY A 32 13.59 -1.89 11.99
CA GLY A 32 13.32 -2.95 12.97
C GLY A 32 12.73 -2.46 14.29
N GLU A 33 12.54 -1.16 14.46
CA GLU A 33 12.12 -0.56 15.73
C GLU A 33 10.60 -0.37 15.82
N LEU A 34 9.95 0.00 14.72
CA LEU A 34 8.54 0.34 14.70
C LEU A 34 7.69 -0.90 14.46
N ARG A 35 6.71 -1.11 15.35
CA ARG A 35 5.67 -2.14 15.22
C ARG A 35 4.34 -1.52 14.84
N PHE A 36 3.49 -2.32 14.21
CA PHE A 36 2.19 -1.90 13.70
C PHE A 36 1.06 -2.73 14.31
N ASN A 37 -0.10 -2.10 14.49
CA ASN A 37 -1.25 -2.76 15.09
C ASN A 37 -1.94 -3.75 14.12
N ASN A 38 -1.77 -3.59 12.81
CA ASN A 38 -2.34 -4.43 11.76
C ASN A 38 -1.58 -4.25 10.43
N GLU A 39 -1.89 -5.12 9.46
CA GLU A 39 -1.34 -5.09 8.11
C GLU A 39 -1.58 -3.75 7.40
N ARG A 40 -2.77 -3.15 7.52
CA ARG A 40 -3.04 -1.84 6.90
C ARG A 40 -2.03 -0.77 7.32
N SER A 41 -1.73 -0.71 8.63
CA SER A 41 -0.76 0.23 9.17
C SER A 41 0.65 -0.09 8.70
N LEU A 42 1.04 -1.37 8.62
CA LEU A 42 2.33 -1.76 8.05
C LEU A 42 2.45 -1.37 6.57
N TYR A 43 1.44 -1.66 5.76
CA TYR A 43 1.48 -1.43 4.31
C TYR A 43 1.52 0.05 3.96
N TYR A 44 0.76 0.90 4.67
CA TYR A 44 0.91 2.35 4.52
C TYR A 44 2.31 2.84 4.91
N TRP A 45 2.94 2.21 5.92
CA TRP A 45 4.30 2.57 6.30
C TRP A 45 5.31 2.19 5.22
N LYS A 46 5.27 0.93 4.75
CA LYS A 46 6.09 0.45 3.63
C LYS A 46 5.92 1.34 2.39
N LEU A 47 4.69 1.77 2.08
CA LEU A 47 4.42 2.71 1.00
C LEU A 47 5.15 4.04 1.21
N MET A 48 5.08 4.65 2.40
CA MET A 48 5.81 5.89 2.68
C MET A 48 7.33 5.71 2.57
N GLU A 49 7.87 4.58 3.03
CA GLU A 49 9.30 4.30 2.91
C GLU A 49 9.70 4.17 1.42
N ARG A 50 8.90 3.46 0.61
CA ARG A 50 9.10 3.27 -0.84
C ARG A 50 8.98 4.56 -1.66
N LEU A 51 8.22 5.54 -1.17
CA LEU A 51 8.09 6.86 -1.78
C LEU A 51 9.23 7.81 -1.40
N ASN A 52 10.03 7.47 -0.40
CA ASN A 52 11.11 8.34 0.06
C ASN A 52 12.42 8.04 -0.70
N PRO A 53 12.92 8.98 -1.54
CA PRO A 53 14.11 8.77 -2.34
C PRO A 53 15.39 8.56 -1.52
N ASN A 54 15.38 8.91 -0.23
CA ASN A 54 16.54 8.74 0.65
C ASN A 54 16.58 7.39 1.35
N LEU A 55 15.49 6.61 1.29
CA LEU A 55 15.38 5.35 2.04
C LEU A 55 15.62 4.11 1.19
N TYR A 56 15.43 4.16 -0.13
CA TYR A 56 15.64 3.01 -1.02
C TYR A 56 16.52 3.35 -2.22
N PRO A 57 17.22 2.33 -2.79
CA PRO A 57 17.80 2.44 -4.11
C PRO A 57 16.75 2.84 -5.16
N GLU A 58 17.18 3.51 -6.23
CA GLU A 58 16.29 4.05 -7.27
C GLU A 58 15.41 2.98 -7.91
N GLU A 59 15.97 1.78 -8.12
CA GLU A 59 15.28 0.60 -8.64
C GLU A 59 14.14 0.08 -7.75
N GLU A 60 14.09 0.51 -6.49
CA GLU A 60 13.09 0.11 -5.51
C GLU A 60 12.09 1.23 -5.17
N LEU A 61 12.29 2.44 -5.71
CA LEU A 61 11.42 3.58 -5.48
C LEU A 61 10.09 3.44 -6.23
N LEU A 62 9.01 3.87 -5.59
CA LEU A 62 7.70 3.92 -6.20
C LEU A 62 7.45 5.29 -6.82
N ALA A 63 7.13 5.33 -8.12
CA ALA A 63 6.60 6.52 -8.77
C ALA A 63 5.08 6.56 -8.58
N LEU A 64 4.55 7.69 -8.09
CA LEU A 64 3.11 7.93 -8.16
C LEU A 64 2.78 8.61 -9.48
N PRO A 65 1.64 8.27 -10.11
CA PRO A 65 1.11 9.06 -11.22
C PRO A 65 0.78 10.48 -10.75
N ASP A 66 0.78 11.43 -11.68
CA ASP A 66 0.31 12.80 -11.42
C ASP A 66 -1.21 12.82 -11.27
N ASP A 67 -1.67 12.44 -10.08
CA ASP A 67 -3.08 12.36 -9.70
C ASP A 67 -3.30 13.14 -8.40
N GLN A 68 -3.92 14.32 -8.53
CA GLN A 68 -4.19 15.20 -7.40
C GLN A 68 -5.11 14.55 -6.35
N GLU A 69 -6.04 13.68 -6.78
CA GLU A 69 -6.90 12.97 -5.85
C GLU A 69 -6.11 11.97 -5.03
N LEU A 70 -5.22 11.20 -5.66
CA LEU A 70 -4.34 10.26 -4.97
C LEU A 70 -3.43 10.99 -3.97
N ILE A 71 -2.82 12.11 -4.39
CA ILE A 71 -1.98 12.93 -3.51
C ILE A 71 -2.79 13.43 -2.31
N SER A 72 -4.02 13.90 -2.54
CA SER A 72 -4.90 14.37 -1.46
C SER A 72 -5.28 13.26 -0.47
N GLU A 73 -5.50 12.04 -0.97
CA GLU A 73 -5.82 10.87 -0.13
C GLU A 73 -4.62 10.45 0.72
N LEU A 74 -3.43 10.35 0.11
CA LEU A 74 -2.19 10.01 0.82
C LEU A 74 -1.83 11.07 1.86
N ALA A 75 -1.99 12.35 1.54
CA ALA A 75 -1.75 13.46 2.46
C ALA A 75 -2.78 13.52 3.62
N ALA A 76 -3.93 12.87 3.48
CA ALA A 76 -4.94 12.81 4.53
C ALA A 76 -4.61 11.77 5.62
N VAL A 77 -3.71 10.83 5.34
CA VAL A 77 -3.30 9.75 6.24
C VAL A 77 -2.53 10.32 7.43
N THR A 78 -2.94 9.93 8.65
CA THR A 78 -2.24 10.27 9.90
C THR A 78 -1.98 9.02 10.73
N TRP A 79 -1.15 9.17 11.76
CA TRP A 79 -0.70 8.05 12.62
C TRP A 79 -1.06 8.31 14.08
N THR A 80 -1.48 7.27 14.77
CA THR A 80 -1.70 7.26 16.21
C THR A 80 -0.77 6.24 16.84
N GLN A 81 -0.03 6.64 17.88
CA GLN A 81 0.79 5.72 18.67
C GLN A 81 -0.12 4.99 19.68
N LEU A 82 -0.15 3.67 19.63
CA LEU A 82 -0.82 2.81 20.61
C LEU A 82 0.21 1.95 21.35
N ALA A 83 -0.18 1.37 22.48
CA ALA A 83 0.63 0.38 23.19
C ALA A 83 0.92 -0.87 22.33
N SER A 84 0.00 -1.22 21.41
CA SER A 84 0.13 -2.32 20.46
C SER A 84 0.91 -1.97 19.19
N GLY A 85 1.42 -0.75 19.06
CA GLY A 85 2.14 -0.25 17.89
C GLY A 85 1.47 0.94 17.22
N ARG A 86 2.06 1.39 16.11
CA ARG A 86 1.50 2.47 15.29
C ARG A 86 0.25 2.01 14.57
N LYS A 87 -0.74 2.89 14.55
CA LYS A 87 -2.01 2.71 13.84
C LYS A 87 -2.24 3.85 12.85
N VAL A 88 -2.56 3.50 11.62
CA VAL A 88 -2.96 4.45 10.59
C VAL A 88 -4.44 4.87 10.74
N THR A 89 -4.78 6.10 10.35
CA THR A 89 -6.14 6.64 10.36
C THR A 89 -7.13 5.70 9.68
N GLY A 90 -8.30 5.49 10.30
CA GLY A 90 -9.36 4.67 9.71
C GLY A 90 -9.90 5.25 8.41
N LYS A 91 -10.36 4.37 7.52
CA LYS A 91 -10.97 4.77 6.24
C LYS A 91 -12.14 5.75 6.43
N ASP A 92 -12.97 5.50 7.45
CA ASP A 92 -14.11 6.37 7.75
C ASP A 92 -13.69 7.77 8.19
N ASP A 93 -12.58 7.92 8.89
CA ASP A 93 -12.09 9.22 9.35
C ASP A 93 -11.43 10.00 8.20
N ILE A 94 -10.70 9.31 7.31
CA ILE A 94 -10.23 9.91 6.06
C ILE A 94 -11.42 10.36 5.20
N LYS A 95 -12.46 9.52 5.11
CA LYS A 95 -13.69 9.87 4.39
C LYS A 95 -14.41 11.07 4.98
N LYS A 96 -14.50 11.18 6.31
CA LYS A 96 -15.05 12.38 6.97
C LYS A 96 -14.24 13.64 6.65
N LYS A 97 -12.91 13.52 6.57
CA LYS A 97 -12.00 14.64 6.28
C LYS A 97 -12.06 15.08 4.82
N LEU A 98 -12.13 14.15 3.88
CA LEU A 98 -12.09 14.43 2.43
C LEU A 98 -13.48 14.51 1.78
N GLY A 99 -14.54 14.07 2.45
CA GLY A 99 -15.88 13.94 1.89
C GLY A 99 -16.06 12.74 0.94
N ARG A 100 -14.99 11.98 0.65
CA ARG A 100 -14.98 10.84 -0.26
C ARG A 100 -14.09 9.72 0.24
N SER A 101 -14.32 8.50 -0.25
CA SER A 101 -13.56 7.31 0.14
C SER A 101 -12.13 7.37 -0.43
N PRO A 102 -11.07 7.03 0.35
CA PRO A 102 -9.69 7.01 -0.13
C PRO A 102 -9.36 5.72 -0.90
N ASP A 103 -10.11 5.45 -1.97
CA ASP A 103 -10.01 4.18 -2.69
C ASP A 103 -8.72 4.07 -3.51
N LYS A 104 -8.16 5.20 -4.00
CA LYS A 104 -6.91 5.19 -4.77
C LYS A 104 -5.71 4.94 -3.85
N ALA A 105 -5.67 5.59 -2.70
CA ALA A 105 -4.64 5.36 -1.69
C ALA A 105 -4.69 3.93 -1.13
N ASP A 106 -5.88 3.40 -0.83
CA ASP A 106 -6.02 2.01 -0.41
C ASP A 106 -5.58 1.04 -1.52
N ALA A 107 -5.86 1.33 -2.80
CA ALA A 107 -5.41 0.50 -3.92
C ALA A 107 -3.87 0.47 -4.06
N VAL A 108 -3.20 1.62 -3.97
CA VAL A 108 -1.73 1.69 -4.02
C VAL A 108 -1.11 1.01 -2.79
N MET A 109 -1.70 1.18 -1.61
CA MET A 109 -1.25 0.52 -0.39
C MET A 109 -1.27 -1.01 -0.50
N LEU A 110 -2.26 -1.58 -1.17
CA LEU A 110 -2.35 -3.04 -1.37
C LEU A 110 -1.19 -3.61 -2.20
N LEU A 111 -0.47 -2.79 -2.98
CA LEU A 111 0.74 -3.22 -3.68
C LEU A 111 1.88 -3.61 -2.73
N MET A 112 1.83 -3.17 -1.48
CA MET A 112 2.82 -3.50 -0.45
C MET A 112 2.53 -4.84 0.24
N ALA A 113 1.41 -5.49 -0.08
CA ALA A 113 1.11 -6.83 0.41
C ALA A 113 2.02 -7.85 -0.27
N GLU A 114 2.59 -8.77 0.51
CA GLU A 114 3.40 -9.84 -0.08
C GLU A 114 2.52 -10.78 -0.91
N PRO A 115 2.95 -11.16 -2.12
CA PRO A 115 2.24 -12.14 -2.91
C PRO A 115 2.32 -13.51 -2.22
N VAL A 116 1.18 -14.20 -2.12
CA VAL A 116 1.15 -15.60 -1.70
C VAL A 116 1.70 -16.45 -2.85
N GLY A 117 3.01 -16.68 -2.84
CA GLY A 117 3.75 -17.43 -3.84
C GLY A 117 4.69 -16.56 -4.66
N LEU A 118 5.93 -17.03 -4.83
CA LEU A 118 6.97 -16.45 -5.68
C LEU A 118 6.54 -16.55 -7.16
N ALA A 119 5.59 -15.72 -7.60
CA ALA A 119 5.54 -15.34 -8.99
C ALA A 119 6.75 -14.44 -9.21
N SER A 120 7.77 -14.96 -9.87
CA SER A 120 8.89 -14.18 -10.38
C SER A 120 8.33 -12.96 -11.11
N VAL A 121 8.41 -11.80 -10.45
CA VAL A 121 8.10 -10.52 -11.09
C VAL A 121 9.12 -10.40 -12.21
N LYS A 122 8.68 -10.55 -13.46
CA LYS A 122 9.48 -10.16 -14.60
C LYS A 122 9.69 -8.66 -14.46
N VAL A 123 10.89 -8.28 -14.04
CA VAL A 123 11.35 -6.89 -14.10
C VAL A 123 11.18 -6.46 -15.55
N PHE A 124 10.28 -5.51 -15.81
CA PHE A 124 10.15 -4.91 -17.13
C PHE A 124 11.40 -4.06 -17.35
N ALA A 125 12.36 -4.60 -18.09
CA ALA A 125 13.59 -3.91 -18.49
C ALA A 125 13.34 -2.91 -19.64
N GLY A 126 12.19 -2.22 -19.61
CA GLY A 126 11.89 -1.11 -20.52
C GLY A 126 12.05 0.20 -19.77
N ASP A 127 12.55 1.23 -20.45
CA ASP A 127 12.62 2.59 -19.92
C ASP A 127 11.27 2.97 -19.32
N ASN A 128 11.25 3.25 -18.03
CA ASN A 128 10.04 3.68 -17.34
C ASN A 128 9.66 5.05 -17.92
N PRO A 129 8.52 5.19 -18.64
CA PRO A 129 8.16 6.43 -19.30
C PRO A 129 7.93 7.61 -18.33
N PHE A 130 7.90 7.34 -17.02
CA PHE A 130 7.79 8.34 -15.96
C PHE A 130 9.13 8.80 -15.38
N TYR A 131 10.24 8.15 -15.74
CA TYR A 131 11.60 8.57 -15.38
C TYR A 131 12.46 8.65 -16.65
N SER A 132 12.57 9.85 -17.22
CA SER A 132 13.59 10.15 -18.22
C SER A 132 14.88 10.60 -17.51
N THR A 133 16.02 10.05 -17.91
CA THR A 133 17.34 10.66 -17.63
C THR A 133 17.52 11.96 -18.40
#